data_AF-A0A451DD91-F1
#
_entry.id   AF-A0A451DD91-F1
#
_cell.length_a   1.000
_cell.length_b   1.000
_cell.length_c   1.000
_cell.angle_alpha   90.00
_cell.angle_beta   90.00
_cell.angle_gamma   90.00
#
_symmetry.space_group_name_H-M   'P 1'
#
loop_
_entity.id
_entity.type
_entity.pdbx_description
1 polymer ?
#
loop_
_entity_poly.entity_id
_entity_poly.type
_entity_poly.pdbx_seq_one_letter_code
_entity_poly.pdbx_strand_id
1 'polypeptide(L)'
;MAKEFTRLQRVAQAMQKEIAIIVQSEMNDPRLDKIITVSGVTLSRDFSYAKVFVTFLNDKDEVSQSESLRILSGAAGYIRSVLSQTMRLRITPRLSFFHDNSFREGVRISHLVTNIIQSDE
;
A
#
# COMPACT_ATOMS: atom_id res chain seq x y z
N MET A 1 -8.62 22.57 -12.66
CA MET A 1 -8.92 22.92 -11.25
C MET A 1 -7.90 22.25 -10.35
N ALA A 2 -7.20 23.00 -9.49
CA ALA A 2 -6.34 22.40 -8.49
C ALA A 2 -7.22 21.61 -7.51
N LYS A 3 -7.03 20.29 -7.44
CA LYS A 3 -7.75 19.43 -6.50
C LYS A 3 -7.36 19.89 -5.09
N GLU A 4 -8.27 20.52 -4.36
CA GLU A 4 -8.01 20.91 -2.97
C GLU A 4 -7.82 19.65 -2.13
N PHE A 5 -6.56 19.28 -1.92
CA PHE A 5 -6.24 18.17 -1.04
C PHE A 5 -6.46 18.60 0.40
N THR A 6 -7.37 17.88 1.06
CA THR A 6 -7.55 17.98 2.51
C THR A 6 -6.22 17.68 3.20
N ARG A 7 -5.99 18.28 4.38
CA ARG A 7 -4.77 18.02 5.18
C ARG A 7 -4.50 16.52 5.35
N LEU A 8 -5.57 15.74 5.54
CA LEU A 8 -5.49 14.29 5.67
C LEU A 8 -4.89 13.61 4.43
N GLN A 9 -5.32 14.03 3.22
CA GLN A 9 -4.78 13.49 1.97
C GLN A 9 -3.30 13.86 1.77
N ARG A 10 -2.91 15.09 2.12
CA ARG A 10 -1.50 15.52 2.01
C ARG A 10 -0.60 14.68 2.92
N VAL A 11 -1.04 14.44 4.15
CA VAL A 11 -0.30 13.59 5.10
C VAL A 11 -0.27 12.15 4.62
N ALA A 12 -1.38 11.61 4.12
CA ALA A 12 -1.44 10.25 3.58
C ALA A 12 -0.47 10.06 2.40
N GLN A 13 -0.40 11.03 1.49
CA GLN A 13 0.52 10.98 0.35
C GLN A 13 1.99 11.09 0.77
N ALA A 14 2.30 11.96 1.74
CA ALA A 14 3.65 12.04 2.30
C ALA A 14 4.03 10.72 2.98
N MET A 15 3.14 10.15 3.79
CA MET A 15 3.34 8.84 4.41
C MET A 15 3.53 7.73 3.38
N GLN A 16 2.74 7.71 2.31
CA GLN A 16 2.89 6.72 1.23
C GLN A 16 4.30 6.76 0.65
N LYS A 17 4.82 7.95 0.36
CA LYS A 17 6.15 8.12 -0.22
C LYS A 17 7.25 7.65 0.73
N GLU A 18 7.17 8.05 2.00
CA GLU A 18 8.16 7.64 3.01
C GLU A 18 8.12 6.14 3.29
N ILE A 19 6.92 5.55 3.44
CA ILE A 19 6.77 4.10 3.66
C ILE A 19 7.32 3.32 2.45
N ALA A 20 7.08 3.79 1.23
CA ALA A 20 7.62 3.13 0.03
C ALA A 20 9.16 3.09 0.05
N ILE A 21 9.81 4.18 0.43
CA ILE A 21 11.27 4.24 0.56
C ILE A 21 11.76 3.27 1.64
N ILE A 22 11.15 3.30 2.83
CA ILE A 22 11.54 2.44 3.96
C ILE A 22 11.38 0.96 3.59
N VAL A 23 10.24 0.58 3.02
CA VAL A 23 9.96 -0.80 2.61
C VAL A 23 10.97 -1.25 1.55
N GLN A 24 11.28 -0.41 0.57
CA GLN A 24 12.24 -0.74 -0.48
C GLN A 24 13.67 -0.88 0.06
N SER A 25 14.08 -0.06 1.03
CA SER A 25 15.42 -0.13 1.63
C SER A 25 15.60 -1.34 2.54
N GLU A 26 14.58 -1.72 3.31
CA GLU A 26 14.67 -2.77 4.33
C GLU A 26 14.35 -4.16 3.79
N MET A 27 13.48 -4.24 2.78
CA MET A 27 13.03 -5.53 2.22
C MET A 27 13.81 -5.94 0.98
N ASN A 28 14.96 -5.31 0.72
CA ASN A 28 15.91 -5.71 -0.32
C ASN A 28 16.69 -6.97 0.10
N ASP A 29 15.99 -7.96 0.67
CA ASP A 29 16.55 -9.27 0.95
C ASP A 29 16.49 -10.09 -0.35
N PRO A 30 17.61 -10.58 -0.90
CA PRO A 30 17.64 -11.38 -2.12
C PRO A 30 16.83 -12.68 -2.06
N ARG A 31 16.29 -13.07 -0.90
CA ARG A 31 15.33 -14.19 -0.74
C ARG A 31 13.89 -13.79 -1.05
N LEU A 32 13.60 -12.50 -1.04
CA LEU A 32 12.34 -11.92 -1.48
C LEU A 32 12.55 -11.43 -2.92
N ASP A 33 12.45 -12.33 -3.92
CA ASP A 33 12.36 -11.99 -5.36
C ASP A 33 11.08 -11.17 -5.70
N LYS A 34 10.47 -10.52 -4.70
CA LYS A 34 9.19 -9.84 -4.74
C LYS A 34 9.45 -8.35 -4.53
N ILE A 35 9.40 -7.60 -5.62
CA ILE A 35 9.32 -6.14 -5.55
C ILE A 35 8.00 -5.77 -4.87
N ILE A 36 8.08 -5.07 -3.75
CA ILE A 36 6.93 -4.62 -2.95
C ILE A 36 6.65 -3.17 -3.32
N THR A 37 5.42 -2.90 -3.75
CA THR A 37 4.98 -1.55 -4.10
C THR A 37 3.89 -1.09 -3.15
N VAL A 38 4.00 0.14 -2.64
CA VAL A 38 2.96 0.75 -1.80
C VAL A 38 1.96 1.49 -2.69
N SER A 39 0.81 0.86 -2.94
CA SER A 39 -0.25 1.39 -3.81
C SER A 39 -0.95 2.62 -3.20
N GLY A 40 -1.12 2.64 -1.88
CA GLY A 40 -1.81 3.75 -1.22
C GLY A 40 -1.84 3.68 0.30
N VAL A 41 -2.15 4.81 0.93
CA VAL A 41 -2.31 4.91 2.38
C VAL A 41 -3.62 5.63 2.70
N THR A 42 -4.40 5.06 3.62
CA THR A 42 -5.62 5.68 4.16
C THR A 42 -5.46 5.92 5.65
N LEU A 43 -5.67 7.17 6.07
CA LEU A 43 -5.59 7.58 7.46
C LEU A 43 -6.97 7.70 8.09
N SER A 44 -7.08 7.34 9.37
CA SER A 44 -8.23 7.69 10.19
C SER A 44 -8.28 9.21 10.43
N ARG A 45 -9.48 9.75 10.69
CA ARG A 45 -9.69 11.20 10.89
C ARG A 45 -8.89 11.77 12.07
N ASP A 46 -8.59 10.93 13.06
CA ASP A 46 -7.84 11.23 14.27
C ASP A 46 -6.33 10.92 14.16
N PHE A 47 -5.85 10.46 13.00
CA PHE A 47 -4.45 10.04 12.78
C PHE A 47 -3.96 8.91 13.70
N SER A 48 -4.85 8.17 14.36
CA SER A 48 -4.49 7.05 15.22
C SER A 48 -4.12 5.79 14.42
N TYR A 49 -4.72 5.60 13.25
CA TYR A 49 -4.57 4.40 12.42
C TYR A 49 -4.27 4.75 10.96
N ALA A 50 -3.39 3.97 10.35
CA ALA A 50 -3.09 4.04 8.92
C ALA A 50 -3.22 2.65 8.30
N LYS A 51 -4.07 2.54 7.28
CA LYS A 51 -4.14 1.37 6.40
C LYS A 51 -3.20 1.60 5.23
N VAL A 52 -2.24 0.71 5.07
CA VAL A 52 -1.24 0.74 3.99
C VAL A 52 -1.57 -0.39 3.03
N PHE A 53 -1.83 -0.04 1.78
CA PHE A 53 -2.11 -0.98 0.71
C PHE A 53 -0.83 -1.27 -0.06
N VAL A 54 -0.51 -2.54 -0.21
CA VAL A 54 0.71 -3.03 -0.89
C VAL A 54 0.37 -4.03 -1.98
N THR A 55 1.18 -4.07 -3.01
CA THR A 55 1.15 -5.04 -4.12
C THR A 55 2.51 -5.69 -4.26
N PHE A 56 2.52 -6.92 -4.77
CA PHE A 56 3.75 -7.66 -5.03
C PHE A 56 3.84 -8.01 -6.52
N LEU A 57 5.01 -7.81 -7.14
CA LEU A 57 5.13 -8.01 -8.59
C LEU A 57 4.89 -9.47 -9.02
N ASN A 58 5.27 -10.45 -8.18
CA ASN A 58 5.11 -11.88 -8.44
C ASN A 58 3.99 -12.50 -7.57
N ASP A 59 2.77 -12.02 -7.79
CA ASP A 59 1.58 -12.32 -6.97
C ASP A 59 0.78 -13.57 -7.41
N LYS A 60 1.46 -14.61 -7.92
CA LYS A 60 0.76 -15.79 -8.45
C LYS A 60 0.22 -16.74 -7.37
N ASP A 61 0.75 -16.69 -6.15
CA ASP A 61 0.39 -17.60 -5.05
C ASP A 61 -0.13 -16.84 -3.82
N GLU A 62 -1.37 -17.11 -3.40
CA GLU A 62 -1.98 -16.49 -2.20
C GLU A 62 -1.23 -16.82 -0.90
N VAL A 63 -0.60 -18.00 -0.83
CA VAL A 63 0.24 -18.40 0.31
C VAL A 63 1.42 -17.44 0.46
N SER A 64 2.07 -17.13 -0.67
CA SER A 64 3.19 -16.19 -0.77
C SER A 64 2.81 -14.76 -0.39
N GLN A 65 1.57 -14.34 -0.64
CA GLN A 65 1.05 -13.03 -0.22
C GLN A 65 0.91 -12.96 1.30
N SER A 66 0.30 -13.99 1.89
CA SER A 66 0.03 -14.05 3.32
C SER A 66 1.32 -14.02 4.14
N GLU A 67 2.38 -14.67 3.64
CA GLU A 67 3.71 -14.66 4.26
C GLU A 67 4.37 -13.28 4.18
N SER A 68 4.38 -12.65 3.00
CA SER A 68 4.90 -11.29 2.84
C SER A 68 4.18 -10.28 3.74
N LEU A 69 2.85 -10.39 3.85
CA LEU A 69 2.06 -9.54 4.76
C LEU A 69 2.41 -9.78 6.23
N ARG A 70 2.67 -11.03 6.63
CA ARG A 70 3.14 -11.33 8.00
C ARG A 70 4.49 -10.71 8.29
N ILE A 71 5.43 -10.78 7.34
CA ILE A 71 6.75 -10.15 7.47
C ILE A 71 6.60 -8.63 7.61
N LEU A 72 5.81 -8.00 6.74
CA LEU A 72 5.51 -6.56 6.82
C LEU A 72 4.84 -6.19 8.14
N SER A 73 3.91 -7.01 8.63
CA SER A 73 3.26 -6.80 9.91
C SER A 73 4.24 -6.92 11.08
N GLY A 74 5.23 -7.81 11.00
CA GLY A 74 6.33 -7.89 11.98
C GLY A 74 7.22 -6.65 11.95
N ALA A 75 7.52 -6.14 10.76
CA ALA A 75 8.31 -4.92 10.56
C ALA A 75 7.55 -3.61 10.88
N ALA A 76 6.23 -3.68 11.10
CA ALA A 76 5.37 -2.49 11.30
C ALA A 76 5.86 -1.57 12.42
N GLY A 77 6.37 -2.12 13.52
CA GLY A 77 6.91 -1.35 14.63
C GLY A 77 8.18 -0.56 14.25
N TYR A 78 9.07 -1.20 13.49
CA TYR A 78 10.28 -0.57 12.98
C TYR A 78 9.96 0.52 11.96
N ILE A 79 9.12 0.21 10.96
CA ILE A 79 8.68 1.18 9.94
C ILE A 79 8.05 2.40 10.62
N ARG A 80 7.23 2.18 11.65
CA ARG A 80 6.64 3.26 12.46
C ARG A 80 7.69 4.10 13.18
N SER A 81 8.74 3.49 13.72
CA SER A 81 9.84 4.22 14.37
C SER A 81 10.57 5.12 13.38
N VAL A 82 10.97 4.57 12.23
CA VAL A 82 11.67 5.34 11.18
C VAL A 82 10.79 6.47 10.67
N LEU A 83 9.50 6.19 10.39
CA LEU A 83 8.57 7.20 9.91
C LEU A 83 8.35 8.35 10.91
N SER A 84 8.40 8.06 12.22
CA SER A 84 8.31 9.09 13.26
C SER A 84 9.50 10.06 13.23
N GLN A 85 10.70 9.55 12.93
CA GLN A 85 11.93 10.33 12.84
C GLN A 85 11.95 11.18 11.57
N THR A 86 11.56 10.60 10.42
CA THR A 86 11.59 11.28 9.13
C THR A 86 10.52 12.36 9.02
N MET A 87 9.27 12.05 9.38
CA MET A 87 8.15 12.98 9.21
C MET A 87 7.93 13.92 10.40
N ARG A 88 8.66 13.74 11.52
CA ARG A 88 8.53 14.51 12.77
C ARG A 88 7.07 14.65 13.23
N LEU A 89 6.31 13.56 13.13
CA LEU A 89 4.90 13.55 13.51
C LEU A 89 4.75 13.56 15.03
N ARG A 90 3.84 14.41 15.54
CA ARG A 90 3.46 14.39 16.96
C ARG A 90 2.87 13.03 17.38
N ILE A 91 2.05 12.46 16.51
CA ILE A 91 1.42 11.15 16.69
C ILE A 91 1.71 10.37 15.42
N THR A 92 2.43 9.25 15.57
CA THR A 92 2.65 8.34 14.45
C THR A 92 1.60 7.24 14.51
N PRO A 93 0.72 7.14 13.49
CA PRO A 93 -0.38 6.17 13.48
C PRO A 93 0.13 4.73 13.59
N ARG A 94 -0.73 3.85 14.09
CA ARG A 94 -0.50 2.41 13.99
C ARG A 94 -0.68 1.98 12.53
N LEU A 95 0.35 1.35 11.97
CA LEU A 95 0.35 0.86 10.59
C LEU A 95 -0.27 -0.54 10.53
N SER A 96 -1.21 -0.72 9.61
CA SER A 96 -1.79 -2.02 9.26
C SER A 96 -1.65 -2.22 7.75
N PHE A 97 -1.02 -3.32 7.35
CA PHE A 97 -0.76 -3.64 5.94
C PHE A 97 -1.85 -4.54 5.35
N PHE A 98 -2.26 -4.22 4.14
CA PHE A 98 -3.27 -4.96 3.38
C PHE A 98 -2.78 -5.16 1.95
N HIS A 99 -3.05 -6.33 1.37
CA HIS A 99 -2.84 -6.53 -0.05
C HIS A 99 -3.90 -5.76 -0.85
N ASP A 100 -3.48 -5.07 -1.91
CA ASP A 100 -4.38 -4.34 -2.79
C ASP A 100 -4.98 -5.26 -3.87
N ASN A 101 -6.25 -5.65 -3.67
CA ASN A 101 -6.99 -6.45 -4.66
C ASN A 101 -7.58 -5.60 -5.80
N SER A 102 -7.46 -4.27 -5.76
CA SER A 102 -8.16 -3.37 -6.69
C SER A 102 -7.72 -3.57 -8.13
N PHE A 103 -6.47 -4.00 -8.37
CA PHE A 103 -5.97 -4.31 -9.70
C PHE A 103 -6.73 -5.48 -10.36
N ARG A 104 -6.94 -6.57 -9.61
CA ARG A 104 -7.68 -7.74 -10.10
C ARG A 104 -9.12 -7.40 -10.47
N GLU A 105 -9.79 -6.63 -9.63
CA GLU A 105 -11.18 -6.22 -9.89
C GLU A 105 -11.26 -5.26 -11.09
N GLY A 106 -10.30 -4.36 -11.26
CA GLY A 106 -10.21 -3.48 -12.43
C GLY A 106 -10.13 -4.27 -13.74
N VAL A 107 -9.22 -5.25 -13.80
CA VAL A 107 -9.07 -6.14 -14.97
C VAL A 107 -10.37 -6.91 -15.25
N ARG A 108 -11.01 -7.46 -14.21
CA ARG A 108 -12.28 -8.17 -14.34
C ARG A 108 -13.38 -7.29 -14.94
N ILE A 109 -13.54 -6.06 -14.44
CA ILE A 109 -14.54 -5.12 -14.95
C ILE A 109 -14.23 -4.74 -16.40
N SER A 110 -12.96 -4.44 -16.72
CA SER A 110 -12.57 -4.16 -18.11
C SER A 110 -12.90 -5.31 -19.05
N HIS A 111 -12.62 -6.56 -18.67
CA HIS A 111 -12.99 -7.72 -19.49
C HIS A 111 -14.50 -7.87 -19.67
N LEU A 112 -15.30 -7.65 -18.62
CA LEU A 112 -16.76 -7.68 -18.73
C LEU A 112 -17.29 -6.59 -19.67
N VAL A 113 -16.75 -5.38 -19.58
CA VAL A 113 -17.12 -4.26 -20.46
C VAL A 113 -16.75 -4.56 -21.91
N THR A 114 -15.53 -5.05 -22.18
CA THR A 114 -15.10 -5.44 -23.53
C THR A 114 -15.98 -6.54 -24.10
N ASN A 115 -16.33 -7.56 -23.31
CA ASN A 115 -17.19 -8.66 -23.76
C ASN A 115 -18.58 -8.15 -24.15
N ILE A 116 -19.17 -7.23 -23.38
CA ILE A 116 -20.49 -6.65 -23.69
C ILE A 116 -20.45 -5.86 -25.01
N ILE A 117 -19.45 -4.99 -25.18
CA ILE A 117 -19.27 -4.19 -26.41
C ILE A 117 -19.13 -5.10 -27.63
N GLN A 118 -18.42 -6.22 -27.48
CA GLN A 118 -18.17 -7.16 -28.58
C GLN A 118 -19.38 -8.04 -28.93
N SER A 119 -20.37 -8.16 -28.03
CA SER A 119 -21.62 -8.87 -28.27
C SER A 119 -22.78 -7.99 -28.76
N ASP A 120 -22.60 -6.66 -28.72
CA ASP A 120 -23.55 -5.67 -29.28
C ASP A 120 -23.21 -5.27 -30.73
N GLU A 121 -22.07 -5.72 -31.29
CA GLU A 121 -21.78 -5.75 -32.74
C GLU A 121 -22.09 -7.13 -33.35
#